data_AF-A0A5Q0CFH1-F1
#
_entry.id   AF-A0A5Q0CFH1-F1
#
_cell.length_a   1.000
_cell.length_b   1.000
_cell.length_c   1.000
_cell.angle_alpha   90.00
_cell.angle_beta   90.00
_cell.angle_gamma   90.00
#
_symmetry.space_group_name_H-M   'P 1'
#
loop_
_entity.id
_entity.type
_entity.pdbx_description
1 polymer ?
#
loop_
_entity_poly.entity_id
_entity_poly.type
_entity_poly.pdbx_seq_one_letter_code
_entity_poly.pdbx_strand_id
1 'polypeptide(L)'
;MTFRITDLHGFNPVLIEWMTRRWGESCTGTELLILLGTIDLARDLTESWGDHHYKLGLKIQAIAKMVRRPLLIPSLTEFLYFVDDYWSDERIRSVHFSCRAPAARSMRKEIEMAIVAHEKAAAPARIGAGAA
;
A
#
# COMPACT_ATOMS: atom_id res chain seq x y z
N MET A 1 -2.42 -11.67 7.85
CA MET A 1 -0.95 -11.66 7.99
C MET A 1 -0.52 -10.24 7.66
N THR A 2 0.46 -9.68 8.38
CA THR A 2 0.80 -8.25 8.36
C THR A 2 2.30 -8.03 8.17
N PHE A 3 2.67 -6.90 7.59
CA PHE A 3 4.03 -6.40 7.43
C PHE A 3 4.38 -5.53 8.62
N ARG A 4 5.55 -5.75 9.24
CA ARG A 4 6.09 -4.80 10.22
C ARG A 4 6.54 -3.55 9.49
N ILE A 5 6.06 -2.39 9.94
CA ILE A 5 6.35 -1.11 9.28
C ILE A 5 7.84 -0.78 9.38
N THR A 6 8.51 -1.19 10.47
CA THR A 6 9.95 -1.00 10.68
C THR A 6 10.84 -1.70 9.66
N ASP A 7 10.33 -2.74 9.00
CA ASP A 7 11.10 -3.55 8.05
C ASP A 7 11.09 -2.92 6.64
N LEU A 8 10.36 -1.80 6.45
CA LEU A 8 10.25 -1.05 5.19
C LEU A 8 11.41 -0.06 5.02
N HIS A 9 12.64 -0.57 5.03
CA HIS A 9 13.89 0.18 5.18
C HIS A 9 14.19 1.29 4.15
N GLY A 10 13.44 1.42 3.06
CA GLY A 10 13.64 2.51 2.09
C GLY A 10 12.56 3.60 2.11
N PHE A 11 11.59 3.53 3.03
CA PHE A 11 10.61 4.60 3.21
C PHE A 11 11.24 5.78 3.93
N ASN A 12 10.83 6.99 3.58
CA ASN A 12 11.23 8.17 4.34
C ASN A 12 10.80 8.01 5.81
N PRO A 13 11.63 8.36 6.82
CA PRO A 13 11.25 8.24 8.23
C PRO A 13 9.94 8.93 8.61
N VAL A 14 9.60 10.05 7.95
CA VAL A 14 8.31 10.73 8.15
C VAL A 14 7.15 9.86 7.67
N LEU A 15 7.33 9.15 6.56
CA LEU A 15 6.34 8.20 6.05
C LEU A 15 6.17 7.01 7.00
N ILE A 16 7.28 6.48 7.52
CA ILE A 16 7.27 5.43 8.56
C ILE A 16 6.50 5.91 9.80
N GLU A 17 6.83 7.10 10.32
CA GLU A 17 6.15 7.68 11.49
C GLU A 17 4.64 7.82 11.25
N TRP A 18 4.25 8.33 10.08
CA TRP A 18 2.84 8.47 9.70
C TRP A 18 2.13 7.11 9.63
N MET A 19 2.74 6.12 8.99
CA MET A 19 2.20 4.76 8.92
C MET A 19 2.03 4.16 10.32
N THR A 20 3.01 4.37 11.20
CA THR A 20 2.96 3.85 12.57
C THR A 20 1.84 4.50 13.38
N ARG A 21 1.59 5.80 13.20
CA ARG A 21 0.44 6.47 13.84
C ARG A 21 -0.90 5.97 13.29
N ARG A 22 -0.98 5.68 12.00
CA ARG A 22 -2.23 5.24 11.34
C ARG A 22 -2.58 3.78 11.62
N TRP A 23 -1.60 2.89 11.59
CA TRP A 23 -1.80 1.43 11.61
C TRP A 23 -1.14 0.71 12.80
N GLY A 24 -0.42 1.43 13.67
CA GLY A 24 0.35 0.83 14.76
C GLY A 24 1.66 0.22 14.25
N GLU A 25 2.05 -0.95 14.76
CA GLU A 25 3.36 -1.54 14.42
C GLU A 25 3.38 -2.27 13.06
N SER A 26 2.19 -2.61 12.52
CA SER A 26 2.09 -3.43 11.33
C SER A 26 0.91 -3.04 10.44
N CYS A 27 1.01 -3.35 9.15
CA CYS A 27 -0.03 -3.08 8.16
C CYS A 27 -0.25 -4.28 7.25
N THR A 28 -1.37 -4.33 6.55
CA THR A 28 -1.71 -5.36 5.58
C THR A 28 -1.12 -5.05 4.20
N GLY A 29 -1.07 -6.05 3.32
CA GLY A 29 -0.64 -5.85 1.94
C GLY A 29 -1.56 -4.89 1.17
N THR A 30 -2.87 -4.96 1.41
CA THR A 30 -3.84 -4.02 0.80
C THR A 30 -3.58 -2.58 1.25
N GLU A 31 -3.34 -2.34 2.54
CA GLU A 31 -3.00 -1.02 3.07
C GLU A 31 -1.73 -0.45 2.43
N LEU A 32 -0.69 -1.28 2.25
CA LEU A 32 0.51 -0.89 1.52
C LEU A 32 0.23 -0.56 0.05
N LEU A 33 -0.63 -1.33 -0.63
CA LEU A 33 -1.00 -1.05 -2.02
C LEU A 33 -1.75 0.28 -2.15
N ILE A 34 -2.65 0.57 -1.21
CA ILE A 34 -3.38 1.85 -1.17
C ILE A 34 -2.38 2.99 -1.00
N LEU A 35 -1.46 2.89 -0.03
CA LEU A 35 -0.42 3.89 0.19
C LEU A 35 0.44 4.12 -1.05
N LEU A 36 0.90 3.04 -1.72
CA LEU A 36 1.68 3.15 -2.94
C LEU A 36 0.89 3.86 -4.06
N GLY A 37 -0.39 3.55 -4.21
CA GLY A 37 -1.31 4.24 -5.13
C GLY A 37 -1.43 5.72 -4.82
N THR A 38 -1.61 6.09 -3.55
CA THR A 38 -1.65 7.49 -3.11
C THR A 38 -0.34 8.22 -3.33
N ILE A 39 0.80 7.53 -3.20
CA ILE A 39 2.10 8.11 -3.53
C ILE A 39 2.24 8.37 -5.05
N ASP A 40 1.61 7.57 -5.91
CA ASP A 40 1.66 7.77 -7.36
C ASP A 40 0.77 8.92 -7.84
N LEU A 41 -0.30 9.29 -7.11
CA LEU A 41 -1.18 10.41 -7.44
C LEU A 41 -0.43 11.72 -7.69
N ALA A 42 0.52 12.09 -6.81
CA ALA A 42 1.19 13.38 -6.95
C ALA A 42 2.24 13.41 -8.07
N ARG A 43 2.53 12.26 -8.70
CA ARG A 43 3.49 12.16 -9.81
C ARG A 43 2.83 12.34 -11.16
N ASP A 44 1.53 12.10 -11.26
CA ASP A 44 0.77 12.21 -12.49
C ASP A 44 -0.52 13.01 -12.27
N LEU A 45 -0.35 14.34 -12.35
CA LEU A 45 -1.44 15.31 -12.19
C LEU A 45 -2.38 15.35 -13.42
N THR A 46 -2.11 14.57 -14.47
CA THR A 46 -2.93 14.56 -15.69
C THR A 46 -4.15 13.64 -15.57
N GLU A 47 -4.16 12.75 -14.59
CA GLU A 47 -5.21 11.74 -14.41
C GLU A 47 -6.16 12.12 -13.28
N SER A 48 -7.44 11.76 -13.44
CA SER A 48 -8.43 11.99 -12.39
C SER A 48 -8.21 11.05 -11.20
N TRP A 49 -8.70 11.44 -10.03
CA TRP A 49 -8.65 10.57 -8.84
C TRP A 49 -9.37 9.24 -9.06
N GLY A 50 -10.43 9.24 -9.89
CA GLY A 50 -11.14 8.03 -10.31
C GLY A 50 -10.29 7.10 -11.15
N ASP A 51 -9.47 7.62 -12.06
CA ASP A 51 -8.57 6.80 -12.89
C ASP A 51 -7.47 6.13 -12.05
N HIS A 52 -6.91 6.87 -11.09
CA HIS A 52 -5.94 6.32 -10.13
C HIS A 52 -6.57 5.23 -9.25
N HIS A 53 -7.79 5.46 -8.76
CA HIS A 53 -8.55 4.44 -8.01
C HIS A 53 -8.80 3.19 -8.86
N TYR A 54 -9.21 3.36 -10.11
CA TYR A 54 -9.43 2.25 -11.04
C TYR A 54 -8.16 1.43 -11.28
N LYS A 55 -7.02 2.10 -11.52
CA LYS A 55 -5.71 1.45 -11.69
C LYS A 55 -5.25 0.71 -10.43
N LEU A 56 -5.47 1.30 -9.25
CA LEU A 56 -5.23 0.64 -7.97
C LEU A 56 -6.07 -0.64 -7.85
N GLY A 57 -7.36 -0.57 -8.21
CA GLY A 57 -8.25 -1.73 -8.26
C GLY A 57 -7.75 -2.83 -9.19
N LEU A 58 -7.33 -2.49 -10.41
CA LEU A 58 -6.75 -3.45 -11.36
C LEU A 58 -5.48 -4.11 -10.79
N LYS A 59 -4.61 -3.34 -10.11
CA LYS A 59 -3.40 -3.86 -9.49
C LYS A 59 -3.72 -4.84 -8.35
N ILE A 60 -4.65 -4.48 -7.45
CA ILE A 60 -5.10 -5.36 -6.37
C ILE A 60 -5.68 -6.66 -6.94
N GLN A 61 -6.50 -6.58 -8.00
CA GLN A 61 -7.05 -7.76 -8.67
C GLN A 61 -5.97 -8.64 -9.31
N ALA A 62 -4.95 -8.04 -9.94
CA ALA A 62 -3.85 -8.79 -10.53
C ALA A 62 -3.08 -9.57 -9.46
N ILE A 63 -2.76 -8.92 -8.34
CA ILE A 63 -2.10 -9.58 -7.21
C ILE A 63 -3.00 -10.68 -6.66
N ALA A 64 -4.28 -10.40 -6.39
CA ALA A 64 -5.25 -11.38 -5.90
C ALA A 64 -5.29 -12.66 -6.77
N LYS A 65 -5.26 -12.50 -8.10
CA LYS A 65 -5.16 -13.63 -9.06
C LYS A 65 -3.84 -14.37 -8.93
N MET A 66 -2.71 -13.66 -8.86
CA MET A 66 -1.37 -14.26 -8.73
C MET A 66 -1.19 -15.06 -7.45
N VAL A 67 -1.82 -14.61 -6.35
CA VAL A 67 -1.73 -15.25 -5.03
C VAL A 67 -2.89 -16.22 -4.78
N ARG A 68 -3.84 -16.33 -5.71
CA ARG A 68 -5.06 -17.14 -5.64
C ARG A 68 -5.88 -16.88 -4.37
N ARG A 69 -5.98 -15.61 -3.97
CA ARG A 69 -6.69 -15.18 -2.75
C ARG A 69 -7.43 -13.88 -3.01
N PRO A 70 -8.68 -13.73 -2.55
CA PRO A 70 -9.37 -12.46 -2.63
C PRO A 70 -8.66 -11.41 -1.76
N LEU A 71 -8.42 -10.24 -2.35
CA LEU A 71 -7.97 -9.03 -1.66
C LEU A 71 -9.10 -8.00 -1.74
N LEU A 72 -9.27 -7.23 -0.66
CA LEU A 72 -10.26 -6.17 -0.62
C LEU A 72 -9.78 -5.00 -1.50
N ILE A 73 -10.64 -4.54 -2.38
CA ILE A 73 -10.45 -3.31 -3.14
C ILE A 73 -11.22 -2.22 -2.39
N PRO A 74 -10.59 -1.09 -2.01
CA PRO A 74 -11.32 -0.01 -1.36
C PRO A 74 -12.37 0.54 -2.33
N SER A 75 -13.50 0.99 -1.79
CA SER A 75 -14.41 1.87 -2.52
C SER A 75 -13.71 3.18 -2.89
N LEU A 76 -14.26 3.90 -3.87
CA LEU A 76 -13.72 5.22 -4.24
C LEU A 76 -13.73 6.14 -3.01
N THR A 77 -14.81 6.16 -2.24
CA THR A 77 -14.94 6.98 -1.02
C THR A 77 -13.86 6.67 0.01
N GLU A 78 -13.60 5.38 0.31
CA GLU A 78 -12.52 4.98 1.24
C GLU A 78 -11.14 5.40 0.72
N PHE A 79 -10.91 5.29 -0.59
CA PHE A 79 -9.69 5.75 -1.21
C PHE A 79 -9.52 7.28 -1.07
N LEU A 80 -10.58 8.05 -1.34
CA LEU A 80 -10.51 9.51 -1.22
C LEU A 80 -10.28 9.97 0.22
N TYR A 81 -10.94 9.34 1.20
CA TYR A 81 -10.66 9.63 2.61
C TYR A 81 -9.22 9.30 3.00
N PHE A 82 -8.66 8.21 2.46
CA PHE A 82 -7.25 7.89 2.68
C PHE A 82 -6.32 8.96 2.09
N VAL A 83 -6.62 9.41 0.86
CA VAL A 83 -5.84 10.45 0.18
C VAL A 83 -5.89 11.77 0.96
N ASP A 84 -7.07 12.14 1.46
CA ASP A 84 -7.27 13.34 2.26
C ASP A 84 -6.47 13.27 3.58
N ASP A 85 -6.59 12.18 4.34
CA ASP A 85 -5.81 11.96 5.56
C ASP A 85 -4.29 12.06 5.30
N TYR A 86 -3.82 11.40 4.23
CA TYR A 86 -2.42 11.41 3.85
C TYR A 86 -1.90 12.80 3.43
N TRP A 87 -2.70 13.60 2.72
CA TRP A 87 -2.30 14.95 2.30
C TRP A 87 -2.58 16.04 3.33
N SER A 88 -3.44 15.79 4.31
CA SER A 88 -3.70 16.69 5.44
C SER A 88 -2.49 16.80 6.37
N ASP A 89 -1.64 15.77 6.42
CA ASP A 89 -0.39 15.80 7.18
C ASP A 89 0.67 16.67 6.47
N GLU A 90 0.98 17.82 7.05
CA GLU A 90 1.91 18.79 6.48
C GLU A 90 3.34 18.23 6.30
N ARG A 91 3.79 17.36 7.22
CA ARG A 91 5.13 16.74 7.15
C ARG A 91 5.18 15.76 5.98
N ILE A 92 4.12 14.96 5.80
CA ILE A 92 4.00 14.06 4.65
C ILE A 92 3.96 14.84 3.36
N ARG A 93 3.10 15.86 3.28
CA ARG A 93 2.97 16.72 2.12
C ARG A 93 4.32 17.35 1.75
N SER A 94 5.04 17.87 2.74
CA SER A 94 6.39 18.44 2.55
C SER A 94 7.37 17.41 1.97
N VAL A 95 7.47 16.22 2.56
CA VAL A 95 8.34 15.14 2.06
C VAL A 95 7.97 14.70 0.65
N HIS A 96 6.67 14.57 0.38
CA HIS A 96 6.15 14.14 -0.90
C HIS A 96 6.57 15.07 -2.04
N PHE A 97 6.44 16.38 -1.84
CA PHE A 97 6.75 17.38 -2.86
C PHE A 97 8.23 17.81 -2.90
N SER A 98 8.98 17.60 -1.80
CA SER A 98 10.37 18.08 -1.69
C SER A 98 11.43 17.02 -2.03
N CYS A 99 11.17 15.73 -1.79
CA CYS A 99 12.19 14.67 -1.91
C CYS A 99 12.20 13.92 -3.26
N ARG A 100 11.51 14.42 -4.31
CA ARG A 100 11.33 13.80 -5.65
C ARG A 100 10.70 12.40 -5.68
N ALA A 101 10.62 11.67 -4.58
CA ALA A 101 9.69 10.57 -4.34
C ALA A 101 9.74 10.17 -2.85
N PRO A 102 8.61 10.15 -2.11
CA PRO A 102 8.59 9.64 -0.73
C PRO A 102 8.88 8.12 -0.65
N ALA A 103 8.87 7.43 -1.81
CA ALA A 103 9.32 6.06 -2.02
C ALA A 103 10.03 5.92 -3.38
N ALA A 104 11.27 5.43 -3.38
CA ALA A 104 12.05 5.16 -4.59
C ALA A 104 11.32 4.19 -5.55
N ARG A 105 11.46 4.38 -6.86
CA ARG A 105 10.79 3.54 -7.88
C ARG A 105 11.19 2.06 -7.78
N SER A 106 12.47 1.77 -7.49
CA SER A 106 12.99 0.41 -7.27
C SER A 106 12.30 -0.29 -6.10
N MET A 107 12.10 0.43 -5.01
CA MET A 107 11.48 -0.09 -3.79
C MET A 107 10.00 -0.44 -3.98
N ARG A 108 9.26 0.26 -4.86
CA ARG A 108 7.85 -0.09 -5.13
C ARG A 108 7.72 -1.53 -5.66
N LYS A 109 8.60 -1.90 -6.60
CA LYS A 109 8.61 -3.24 -7.16
C LYS A 109 8.98 -4.28 -6.09
N GLU A 110 9.94 -3.96 -5.23
CA GLU A 110 10.33 -4.82 -4.11
C GLU A 110 9.18 -5.04 -3.13
N ILE A 111 8.44 -3.97 -2.78
CA ILE A 111 7.27 -4.06 -1.90
C ILE A 111 6.14 -4.84 -2.56
N GLU A 112 5.84 -4.59 -3.84
CA GLU A 112 4.83 -5.37 -4.57
C GLU A 112 5.19 -6.86 -4.61
N MET A 113 6.46 -7.20 -4.87
CA MET A 113 6.93 -8.58 -4.82
C MET A 113 6.86 -9.18 -3.41
N ALA A 114 7.20 -8.41 -2.37
CA ALA A 114 7.06 -8.83 -0.98
C ALA A 114 5.60 -9.10 -0.62
N ILE A 115 4.67 -8.25 -1.09
CA ILE A 115 3.23 -8.46 -0.93
C ILE A 115 2.78 -9.76 -1.58
N VAL A 116 3.18 -10.01 -2.83
CA VAL A 116 2.86 -11.26 -3.53
C VAL A 116 3.43 -12.48 -2.79
N ALA A 117 4.69 -12.45 -2.37
CA ALA A 117 5.34 -13.55 -1.67
C ALA A 117 4.67 -13.86 -0.33
N HIS A 118 4.33 -12.83 0.42
CA HIS A 118 3.69 -12.92 1.72
C HIS A 118 2.25 -13.45 1.62
N GLU A 119 1.46 -12.96 0.67
CA GLU A 119 0.11 -13.47 0.45
C GLU A 119 0.11 -14.91 -0.06
N LYS A 120 1.11 -15.30 -0.88
CA LYS A 120 1.32 -16.71 -1.26
C LYS A 120 1.67 -17.58 -0.07
N ALA A 121 2.52 -17.11 0.85
CA ALA A 121 2.89 -17.86 2.06
C ALA A 121 1.70 -18.04 3.01
N ALA A 122 0.77 -17.08 3.03
CA ALA A 122 -0.45 -17.17 3.82
C ALA A 122 -1.51 -18.13 3.24
N ALA A 123 -1.44 -18.46 1.95
CA ALA A 123 -2.39 -19.36 1.28
C ALA A 123 -2.34 -20.83 1.77
N PRO A 124 -1.17 -21.49 1.90
CA PRO A 124 -1.10 -22.88 2.39
C PRO A 124 -1.39 -23.04 3.89
N ALA A 125 -1.21 -22.00 4.71
CA ALA A 125 -1.44 -22.07 6.16
C ALA A 125 -2.90 -22.38 6.56
N ARG A 126 -3.87 -22.23 5.65
CA ARG A 126 -5.30 -22.54 5.92
C ARG A 126 -5.71 -23.98 5.65
N ILE A 127 -4.91 -24.77 4.92
CA ILE A 127 -5.25 -26.18 4.62
C ILE A 127 -4.79 -27.10 5.78
N GLY A 128 -3.95 -26.63 6.70
CA GLY A 128 -3.46 -27.42 7.85
C GLY A 128 -4.11 -27.13 9.21
N ALA A 129 -5.00 -26.13 9.33
CA ALA A 129 -5.58 -25.73 10.62
C ALA A 129 -7.01 -26.26 10.87
N GLY A 130 -7.52 -27.13 9.98
CA GLY A 130 -8.85 -27.72 10.07
C GLY A 130 -8.85 -29.24 10.36
N ALA A 131 -7.75 -29.78 10.86
CA ALA A 131 -7.65 -31.18 11.26
C ALA A 131 -6.89 -31.28 12.60
N ALA A 132 -7.59 -30.95 13.69
CA ALA A 132 -7.28 -31.38 15.05
C ALA A 132 -8.59 -31.42 15.85
#